data_AF-X1TBU6-F1
#
_entry.id   AF-X1TBU6-F1
#
_cell.length_a   1.000
_cell.length_b   1.000
_cell.length_c   1.000
_cell.angle_alpha   90.00
_cell.angle_beta   90.00
_cell.angle_gamma   90.00
#
_symmetry.space_group_name_H-M   'P 1'
#
loop_
_entity.id
_entity.type
_entity.pdbx_description
1 polymer ?
#
loop_
_entity_poly.entity_id
_entity_poly.type
_entity_poly.pdbx_seq_one_letter_code
_entity_poly.pdbx_strand_id
1 'polypeptide(L)'
;LVIISTVDVKVEVEGIGTVWEEHDIFITGEPKFQNFAIIRYDGVPVGDKLSVIEGQRVTVHMSVDYRGPAIDGAIWTAMGWQVGIVIKEFVETFNSRTPVHFDDSTEFVTYEFDCDVDILTLPPAEELLYGTTLDMYAKIMEVPGPDIFTPTYTGVIEWTKPIEEYELIQHEIYHYAYIYDGDDEVSTVTFKSSPFAPAGWVADRFAAELESEARKEGGRVLEMKVYADTAPLL
;
A
#
# COMPACT_ATOMS: atom_id res chain seq x y z
N LEU A 1 -23.42 -15.29 -24.22
CA LEU A 1 -23.66 -15.78 -25.58
C LEU A 1 -22.30 -16.20 -26.13
N VAL A 2 -22.05 -17.51 -26.18
CA VAL A 2 -20.76 -18.08 -26.60
C VAL A 2 -20.73 -18.06 -28.14
N ILE A 3 -19.77 -17.36 -28.74
CA ILE A 3 -19.44 -17.57 -30.15
C ILE A 3 -18.28 -18.56 -30.16
N ILE A 4 -18.59 -19.85 -30.30
CA ILE A 4 -17.62 -20.84 -30.74
C ILE A 4 -17.58 -20.69 -32.26
N SER A 5 -16.59 -19.98 -32.79
CA SER A 5 -16.33 -19.99 -34.23
C SER A 5 -15.23 -20.99 -34.50
N THR A 6 -15.60 -22.16 -35.03
CA THR A 6 -14.67 -23.04 -35.73
C THR A 6 -14.20 -22.30 -36.99
N VAL A 7 -12.89 -22.11 -37.16
CA VAL A 7 -12.31 -21.49 -38.36
C VAL A 7 -11.66 -22.59 -39.19
N ASP A 8 -12.27 -22.94 -40.32
CA ASP A 8 -11.65 -23.81 -41.32
C ASP A 8 -10.67 -23.00 -42.17
N VAL A 9 -9.37 -23.24 -42.00
CA VAL A 9 -8.33 -22.62 -42.84
C VAL A 9 -8.01 -23.55 -44.03
N LYS A 10 -8.25 -23.06 -45.24
CA LYS A 10 -7.94 -23.80 -46.49
C LYS A 10 -6.65 -23.25 -47.10
N VAL A 11 -5.58 -24.06 -47.09
CA VAL A 11 -4.35 -23.78 -47.85
C VAL A 11 -4.30 -24.72 -49.05
N GLU A 12 -4.49 -24.17 -50.26
CA GLU A 12 -4.27 -24.91 -51.50
C GLU A 12 -2.78 -24.82 -51.87
N VAL A 13 -2.11 -25.98 -51.86
CA VAL A 13 -0.79 -26.14 -52.48
C VAL A 13 -0.98 -26.96 -53.74
N GLU A 14 -0.67 -26.38 -54.90
CA GLU A 14 -0.75 -27.08 -56.18
C GLU A 14 0.28 -28.22 -56.24
N GLY A 15 -0.24 -29.45 -56.30
CA GLY A 15 0.53 -30.64 -56.65
C GLY A 15 0.83 -31.53 -55.45
N ILE A 16 0.24 -32.73 -55.50
CA ILE A 16 0.53 -33.93 -54.69
C ILE A 16 -0.36 -34.07 -53.43
N GLY A 17 -1.33 -34.99 -53.53
CA GLY A 17 -1.96 -35.74 -52.43
C GLY A 17 -2.47 -34.95 -51.22
N THR A 18 -3.78 -34.76 -51.11
CA THR A 18 -4.42 -34.17 -49.92
C THR A 18 -4.19 -35.08 -48.70
N VAL A 19 -3.30 -34.65 -47.80
CA VAL A 19 -3.19 -35.18 -46.44
C VAL A 19 -4.02 -34.27 -45.55
N TRP A 20 -4.99 -34.85 -44.83
CA TRP A 20 -5.80 -34.15 -43.85
C TRP A 20 -5.07 -34.17 -42.51
N GLU A 21 -4.57 -33.03 -42.06
CA GLU A 21 -4.18 -32.84 -40.66
C GLU A 21 -5.18 -31.88 -40.02
N GLU A 22 -5.87 -32.39 -39.00
CA GLU A 22 -6.75 -31.60 -38.13
C GLU A 22 -5.84 -30.91 -37.10
N HIS A 23 -5.73 -29.58 -37.20
CA HIS A 23 -5.04 -28.76 -36.21
C HIS A 23 -6.10 -27.99 -35.43
N ASP A 24 -6.24 -28.28 -34.14
CA ASP A 24 -7.07 -27.49 -33.24
C ASP A 24 -6.43 -26.10 -33.07
N ILE A 25 -6.97 -25.09 -33.77
CA ILE A 25 -6.60 -23.69 -33.56
C ILE A 25 -7.41 -23.16 -32.39
N PHE A 26 -6.81 -23.17 -31.19
CA PHE A 26 -7.36 -22.44 -30.05
C PHE A 26 -7.15 -20.94 -30.27
N ILE A 27 -8.22 -20.21 -30.58
CA ILE A 27 -8.22 -18.75 -30.44
C ILE A 27 -8.27 -18.47 -28.93
N THR A 28 -7.10 -18.43 -28.29
CA THR A 28 -7.01 -17.90 -26.94
C THR A 28 -7.43 -16.44 -27.00
N GLY A 29 -8.50 -16.09 -26.29
CA GLY A 29 -8.95 -14.70 -26.24
C GLY A 29 -7.83 -13.82 -25.70
N GLU A 30 -7.71 -12.59 -26.21
CA GLU A 30 -6.73 -11.63 -25.65
C GLU A 30 -6.88 -11.52 -24.13
N PRO A 31 -5.76 -11.36 -23.38
CA PRO A 31 -5.81 -11.19 -21.93
C PRO A 31 -6.69 -10.00 -21.55
N LYS A 32 -7.57 -10.21 -20.57
CA LYS A 32 -8.49 -9.19 -20.07
C LYS A 32 -8.45 -9.13 -18.56
N PHE A 33 -8.28 -7.91 -18.08
CA PHE A 33 -8.31 -7.56 -16.67
C PHE A 33 -9.51 -6.67 -16.39
N GLN A 34 -10.16 -6.86 -15.25
CA GLN A 34 -11.20 -5.96 -14.76
C GLN A 34 -11.20 -5.94 -13.24
N ASN A 35 -11.88 -4.95 -12.65
CA ASN A 35 -12.03 -4.82 -11.20
C ASN A 35 -10.71 -4.80 -10.43
N PHE A 36 -9.62 -4.30 -11.05
CA PHE A 36 -8.35 -4.16 -10.36
C PHE A 36 -8.47 -3.08 -9.27
N ALA A 37 -8.35 -3.49 -8.02
CA ALA A 37 -8.53 -2.62 -6.88
C ALA A 37 -7.63 -3.03 -5.73
N ILE A 38 -7.26 -2.02 -4.94
CA ILE A 38 -6.76 -2.20 -3.59
C ILE A 38 -7.97 -2.45 -2.68
N ILE A 39 -7.80 -3.37 -1.72
CA ILE A 39 -8.81 -3.75 -0.74
C ILE A 39 -8.48 -3.18 0.66
N ARG A 40 -7.20 -3.23 1.08
CA ARG A 40 -6.74 -2.78 2.41
C ARG A 40 -5.20 -2.67 2.48
N TYR A 41 -4.68 -2.04 3.54
CA TYR A 41 -3.24 -1.88 3.85
C TYR A 41 -2.99 -2.24 5.31
N ASP A 42 -2.13 -3.23 5.62
CA ASP A 42 -1.83 -3.62 7.01
C ASP A 42 -3.09 -3.80 7.90
N GLY A 43 -4.18 -4.31 7.32
CA GLY A 43 -5.46 -4.46 8.00
C GLY A 43 -6.35 -3.21 8.08
N VAL A 44 -5.86 -2.03 7.68
CA VAL A 44 -6.63 -0.79 7.53
C VAL A 44 -7.45 -0.82 6.24
N PRO A 45 -8.78 -0.65 6.29
CA PRO A 45 -9.62 -0.61 5.10
C PRO A 45 -9.24 0.53 4.14
N VAL A 46 -9.47 0.30 2.85
CA VAL A 46 -9.39 1.37 1.84
C VAL A 46 -10.33 2.53 2.21
N GLY A 47 -9.78 3.75 2.19
CA GLY A 47 -10.50 4.97 2.52
C GLY A 47 -10.13 5.52 3.90
N ASP A 48 -9.62 4.68 4.79
CA ASP A 48 -9.01 5.11 6.04
C ASP A 48 -7.53 5.44 5.84
N LYS A 49 -6.98 6.26 6.74
CA LYS A 49 -5.56 6.64 6.71
C LYS A 49 -4.72 5.60 7.46
N LEU A 50 -3.71 5.06 6.80
CA LEU A 50 -2.64 4.29 7.44
C LEU A 50 -1.52 5.24 7.89
N SER A 51 -1.22 5.27 9.18
CA SER A 51 -0.02 5.93 9.69
C SER A 51 1.18 5.00 9.55
N VAL A 52 2.27 5.53 9.00
CA VAL A 52 3.51 4.79 8.78
C VAL A 52 4.72 5.56 9.32
N ILE A 53 5.76 4.83 9.69
CA ILE A 53 7.05 5.38 10.07
C ILE A 53 8.13 4.90 9.11
N GLU A 54 9.23 5.65 9.02
CA GLU A 54 10.42 5.20 8.30
C GLU A 54 10.92 3.83 8.81
N GLY A 55 11.31 2.97 7.88
CA GLY A 55 11.76 1.60 8.13
C GLY A 55 10.63 0.58 8.22
N GLN A 56 9.35 1.02 8.25
CA GLN A 56 8.21 0.11 8.21
C GLN A 56 8.08 -0.53 6.81
N ARG A 57 7.66 -1.80 6.78
CA ARG A 57 7.13 -2.45 5.57
C ARG A 57 5.61 -2.46 5.65
N VAL A 58 4.97 -1.98 4.59
CA VAL A 58 3.51 -1.98 4.45
C VAL A 58 3.10 -3.05 3.45
N THR A 59 2.18 -3.91 3.84
CA THR A 59 1.56 -4.90 2.95
C THR A 59 0.26 -4.34 2.38
N VAL A 60 0.22 -4.18 1.05
CA VAL A 60 -0.96 -3.73 0.30
C VAL A 60 -1.69 -4.95 -0.26
N HIS A 61 -2.95 -5.12 0.15
CA HIS A 61 -3.80 -6.23 -0.30
C HIS A 61 -4.66 -5.78 -1.48
N MET A 62 -4.65 -6.57 -2.56
CA MET A 62 -5.24 -6.21 -3.85
C MET A 62 -6.02 -7.37 -4.46
N SER A 63 -6.96 -7.06 -5.35
CA SER A 63 -7.63 -8.05 -6.18
C SER A 63 -7.78 -7.60 -7.63
N VAL A 64 -7.77 -8.54 -8.56
CA VAL A 64 -8.15 -8.33 -9.96
C VAL A 64 -8.89 -9.54 -10.50
N ASP A 65 -9.84 -9.31 -11.40
CA ASP A 65 -10.44 -10.38 -12.18
C ASP A 65 -9.70 -10.52 -13.51
N TYR A 66 -9.24 -11.74 -13.81
CA TYR A 66 -8.51 -12.07 -15.02
C TYR A 66 -9.21 -13.17 -15.83
N ARG A 67 -9.16 -13.03 -17.16
CA ARG A 67 -9.36 -14.14 -18.11
C ARG A 67 -8.43 -13.97 -19.31
N GLY A 68 -8.01 -15.07 -19.91
CA GLY A 68 -7.09 -15.09 -21.04
C GLY A 68 -6.09 -16.24 -20.94
N PRO A 69 -5.10 -16.30 -21.84
CA PRO A 69 -4.02 -17.29 -21.80
C PRO A 69 -3.21 -17.18 -20.51
N ALA A 70 -2.52 -18.25 -20.12
CA ALA A 70 -1.55 -18.15 -19.01
C ALA A 70 -0.50 -17.07 -19.29
N ILE A 71 -0.23 -16.22 -18.30
CA ILE A 71 0.65 -15.06 -18.47
C ILE A 71 1.35 -14.66 -17.16
N ASP A 72 2.63 -14.32 -17.29
CA ASP A 72 3.42 -13.69 -16.23
C ASP A 72 3.38 -12.17 -16.38
N GLY A 73 3.38 -11.47 -15.25
CA GLY A 73 3.49 -10.02 -15.20
C GLY A 73 4.04 -9.54 -13.86
N ALA A 74 3.83 -8.27 -13.56
CA ALA A 74 4.16 -7.71 -12.26
C ALA A 74 3.13 -6.67 -11.83
N ILE A 75 2.94 -6.55 -10.52
CA ILE A 75 2.23 -5.42 -9.91
C ILE A 75 3.27 -4.41 -9.43
N TRP A 76 3.16 -3.19 -9.93
CA TRP A 76 3.88 -2.02 -9.42
C TRP A 76 2.99 -1.30 -8.42
N THR A 77 3.37 -1.31 -7.15
CA THR A 77 2.66 -0.60 -6.08
C THR A 77 3.43 0.65 -5.75
N ALA A 78 2.79 1.82 -5.79
CA ALA A 78 3.47 3.10 -5.60
C ALA A 78 2.73 4.00 -4.60
N MET A 79 3.51 4.64 -3.73
CA MET A 79 3.09 5.65 -2.77
C MET A 79 3.86 6.95 -3.05
N GLY A 80 3.18 8.09 -2.96
CA GLY A 80 3.76 9.38 -3.32
C GLY A 80 2.71 10.47 -3.41
N TRP A 81 2.81 11.38 -4.38
CA TRP A 81 1.85 12.47 -4.50
C TRP A 81 1.28 12.60 -5.91
N GLN A 82 -0.03 12.75 -5.99
CA GLN A 82 -0.70 13.22 -7.19
C GLN A 82 -0.53 14.73 -7.29
N VAL A 83 0.34 15.17 -8.19
CA VAL A 83 0.66 16.58 -8.43
C VAL A 83 0.10 17.05 -9.77
N GLY A 84 0.12 18.37 -9.96
CA GLY A 84 -0.27 19.00 -11.22
C GLY A 84 -1.77 19.22 -11.38
N ILE A 85 -2.15 20.46 -11.74
CA ILE A 85 -3.56 20.86 -11.89
C ILE A 85 -4.06 20.62 -13.32
N VAL A 86 -3.20 20.86 -14.32
CA VAL A 86 -3.55 20.76 -15.75
C VAL A 86 -3.10 19.43 -16.35
N ILE A 87 -1.89 18.99 -16.00
CA ILE A 87 -1.36 17.67 -16.34
C ILE A 87 -1.12 16.99 -15.01
N LYS A 88 -1.93 15.96 -14.73
CA LYS A 88 -1.78 15.14 -13.53
C LYS A 88 -0.54 14.28 -13.68
N GLU A 89 0.39 14.41 -12.75
CA GLU A 89 1.59 13.59 -12.64
C GLU A 89 1.59 12.93 -11.26
N PHE A 90 2.15 11.73 -11.16
CA PHE A 90 2.32 11.05 -9.88
C PHE A 90 3.81 11.02 -9.55
N VAL A 91 4.20 11.73 -8.50
CA VAL A 91 5.57 11.69 -7.98
C VAL A 91 5.67 10.48 -7.09
N GLU A 92 6.21 9.39 -7.63
CA GLU A 92 6.43 8.15 -6.88
C GLU A 92 7.62 8.29 -5.95
N THR A 93 7.42 7.96 -4.66
CA THR A 93 8.47 8.07 -3.64
C THR A 93 8.82 6.71 -3.06
N PHE A 94 7.82 5.94 -2.65
CA PHE A 94 8.00 4.55 -2.27
C PHE A 94 7.31 3.67 -3.31
N ASN A 95 7.99 2.63 -3.76
CA ASN A 95 7.40 1.69 -4.69
C ASN A 95 8.02 0.31 -4.57
N SER A 96 7.29 -0.68 -5.07
CA SER A 96 7.79 -2.04 -5.20
C SER A 96 7.21 -2.71 -6.42
N ARG A 97 7.94 -3.73 -6.90
CA ARG A 97 7.55 -4.59 -8.01
C ARG A 97 7.36 -6.01 -7.49
N THR A 98 6.12 -6.50 -7.50
CA THR A 98 5.76 -7.86 -7.10
C THR A 98 5.48 -8.71 -8.35
N PRO A 99 6.27 -9.76 -8.64
CA PRO A 99 5.96 -10.69 -9.73
C PRO A 99 4.61 -11.39 -9.50
N VAL A 100 3.83 -11.56 -10.56
CA VAL A 100 2.54 -12.26 -10.52
C VAL A 100 2.36 -13.21 -11.70
N HIS A 101 1.56 -14.24 -11.50
CA HIS A 101 1.17 -15.19 -12.53
C HIS A 101 -0.36 -15.26 -12.61
N PHE A 102 -0.88 -15.35 -13.83
CA PHE A 102 -2.28 -15.60 -14.10
C PHE A 102 -2.40 -16.87 -14.93
N ASP A 103 -3.18 -17.83 -14.45
CA ASP A 103 -3.45 -19.08 -15.14
C ASP A 103 -4.36 -18.86 -16.36
N ASP A 104 -4.26 -19.77 -17.33
CA ASP A 104 -5.18 -19.82 -18.47
C ASP A 104 -6.62 -19.99 -17.99
N SER A 105 -7.50 -19.08 -18.43
CA SER A 105 -8.92 -19.14 -18.12
C SER A 105 -9.78 -18.51 -19.20
N THR A 106 -10.89 -19.18 -19.52
CA THR A 106 -11.92 -18.67 -20.41
C THR A 106 -12.96 -17.81 -19.69
N GLU A 107 -13.07 -17.98 -18.37
CA GLU A 107 -13.95 -17.22 -17.48
C GLU A 107 -13.15 -16.28 -16.60
N PHE A 108 -13.79 -15.23 -16.08
CA PHE A 108 -13.12 -14.35 -15.12
C PHE A 108 -12.90 -15.08 -13.79
N VAL A 109 -11.64 -15.14 -13.38
CA VAL A 109 -11.18 -15.66 -12.09
C VAL A 109 -10.61 -14.50 -11.29
N THR A 110 -11.01 -14.40 -10.03
CA THR A 110 -10.47 -13.40 -9.11
C THR A 110 -9.13 -13.88 -8.56
N TYR A 111 -8.11 -13.05 -8.69
CA TYR A 111 -6.80 -13.21 -8.08
C TYR A 111 -6.65 -12.19 -6.96
N GLU A 112 -6.01 -12.61 -5.87
CA GLU A 112 -5.66 -11.76 -4.73
C GLU A 112 -4.15 -11.72 -4.56
N PHE A 113 -3.63 -10.56 -4.18
CA PHE A 113 -2.19 -10.32 -4.04
C PHE A 113 -1.88 -9.52 -2.79
N ASP A 114 -0.76 -9.87 -2.18
CA ASP A 114 -0.12 -9.12 -1.10
C ASP A 114 1.17 -8.53 -1.65
N CYS A 115 1.24 -7.20 -1.70
CA CYS A 115 2.36 -6.46 -2.26
C CYS A 115 3.00 -5.60 -1.18
N ASP A 116 4.23 -5.93 -0.81
CA ASP A 116 4.98 -5.22 0.22
C ASP A 116 5.68 -3.99 -0.36
N VAL A 117 5.58 -2.86 0.33
CA VAL A 117 6.28 -1.60 0.02
C VAL A 117 7.07 -1.18 1.25
N ASP A 118 8.37 -0.94 1.07
CA ASP A 118 9.23 -0.42 2.14
C ASP A 118 9.07 1.10 2.25
N ILE A 119 8.72 1.57 3.45
CA ILE A 119 8.62 2.99 3.79
C ILE A 119 10.02 3.48 4.17
N LEU A 120 10.61 4.27 3.29
CA LEU A 120 11.95 4.84 3.50
C LEU A 120 11.84 6.28 4.03
N THR A 121 12.98 6.94 4.17
CA THR A 121 13.03 8.38 4.44
C THR A 121 12.33 9.13 3.30
N LEU A 122 11.43 10.07 3.64
CA LEU A 122 10.92 10.99 2.62
C LEU A 122 12.07 11.90 2.12
N PRO A 123 12.17 12.12 0.81
CA PRO A 123 13.06 13.14 0.27
C PRO A 123 12.73 14.53 0.83
N PRO A 124 13.68 15.26 1.45
CA PRO A 124 13.37 16.51 2.17
C PRO A 124 12.78 17.63 1.30
N ALA A 125 13.11 17.67 0.01
CA ALA A 125 12.59 18.69 -0.90
C ALA A 125 11.11 18.43 -1.23
N GLU A 126 10.74 17.17 -1.42
CA GLU A 126 9.40 16.69 -1.69
C GLU A 126 8.53 16.76 -0.43
N GLU A 127 9.06 16.40 0.74
CA GLU A 127 8.37 16.60 2.03
C GLU A 127 8.01 18.08 2.22
N LEU A 128 8.95 19.00 1.96
CA LEU A 128 8.71 20.43 2.07
C LEU A 128 7.65 20.93 1.07
N LEU A 129 7.65 20.37 -0.14
CA LEU A 129 6.80 20.85 -1.24
C LEU A 129 5.39 20.26 -1.21
N TYR A 130 5.26 18.99 -0.81
CA TYR A 130 4.02 18.20 -0.91
C TYR A 130 3.47 17.75 0.45
N GLY A 131 4.26 17.84 1.52
CA GLY A 131 3.87 17.42 2.88
C GLY A 131 4.09 15.93 3.14
N THR A 132 3.57 15.42 4.27
CA THR A 132 3.78 14.03 4.71
C THR A 132 2.58 13.10 4.47
N THR A 133 1.51 13.63 3.89
CA THR A 133 0.33 12.84 3.49
C THR A 133 0.53 12.36 2.05
N LEU A 134 0.57 11.04 1.84
CA LEU A 134 0.81 10.42 0.54
C LEU A 134 -0.48 9.83 -0.04
N ASP A 135 -0.56 9.90 -1.36
CA ASP A 135 -1.45 9.15 -2.22
C ASP A 135 -0.82 7.80 -2.57
N MET A 136 -1.62 6.89 -3.13
CA MET A 136 -1.14 5.62 -3.60
C MET A 136 -1.96 5.11 -4.78
N TYR A 137 -1.31 4.36 -5.65
CA TYR A 137 -1.96 3.59 -6.71
C TYR A 137 -1.16 2.30 -6.95
N ALA A 138 -1.74 1.38 -7.71
CA ALA A 138 -0.95 0.30 -8.29
C ALA A 138 -1.31 0.09 -9.76
N LYS A 139 -0.41 -0.59 -10.46
CA LYS A 139 -0.62 -0.99 -11.85
C LYS A 139 -0.11 -2.39 -12.11
N ILE A 140 -0.85 -3.15 -12.93
CA ILE A 140 -0.33 -4.37 -13.56
C ILE A 140 0.46 -3.95 -14.79
N MET A 141 1.69 -4.42 -14.88
CA MET A 141 2.63 -4.16 -15.96
C MET A 141 3.27 -5.47 -16.44
N GLU A 142 4.07 -5.37 -17.51
CA GLU A 142 4.75 -6.52 -18.14
C GLU A 142 3.81 -7.56 -18.77
N VAL A 143 2.54 -7.19 -18.95
CA VAL A 143 1.54 -7.94 -19.72
C VAL A 143 1.32 -7.26 -21.09
N PRO A 144 0.87 -7.97 -22.14
CA PRO A 144 0.54 -7.37 -23.43
C PRO A 144 -0.48 -6.26 -23.30
N GLY A 145 -0.19 -5.12 -23.93
CA GLY A 145 -1.05 -3.95 -23.94
C GLY A 145 -0.56 -2.84 -23.00
N PRO A 146 -1.41 -1.84 -22.74
CA PRO A 146 -1.10 -0.77 -21.79
C PRO A 146 -1.17 -1.28 -20.34
N ASP A 147 -0.45 -0.60 -19.45
CA ASP A 147 -0.53 -0.80 -18.00
C ASP A 147 -2.01 -0.71 -17.52
N ILE A 148 -2.40 -1.60 -16.61
CA ILE A 148 -3.75 -1.61 -16.01
C ILE A 148 -3.66 -1.01 -14.63
N PHE A 149 -4.32 0.13 -14.41
CA PHE A 149 -4.24 0.87 -13.16
C PHE A 149 -5.43 0.58 -12.24
N THR A 150 -5.17 0.58 -10.93
CA THR A 150 -6.22 0.83 -9.95
C THR A 150 -6.71 2.28 -10.05
N PRO A 151 -7.83 2.64 -9.41
CA PRO A 151 -8.07 4.03 -9.04
C PRO A 151 -6.89 4.60 -8.24
N THR A 152 -6.72 5.92 -8.26
CA THR A 152 -5.83 6.63 -7.33
C THR A 152 -6.51 6.76 -5.98
N TYR A 153 -5.79 6.42 -4.92
CA TYR A 153 -6.24 6.55 -3.53
C TYR A 153 -5.55 7.76 -2.90
N THR A 154 -6.30 8.83 -2.70
CA THR A 154 -5.74 10.13 -2.29
C THR A 154 -5.66 10.26 -0.77
N GLY A 155 -4.49 10.65 -0.26
CA GLY A 155 -4.21 10.98 1.13
C GLY A 155 -4.45 9.84 2.10
N VAL A 156 -4.16 8.61 1.68
CA VAL A 156 -4.43 7.37 2.43
C VAL A 156 -3.24 6.92 3.28
N ILE A 157 -2.05 7.47 3.06
CA ILE A 157 -0.87 7.20 3.89
C ILE A 157 -0.46 8.49 4.62
N GLU A 158 -0.22 8.41 5.92
CA GLU A 158 0.35 9.50 6.72
C GLU A 158 1.73 9.07 7.20
N TRP A 159 2.77 9.59 6.55
CA TRP A 159 4.15 9.35 6.96
C TRP A 159 4.49 10.20 8.18
N THR A 160 5.20 9.59 9.12
CA THR A 160 5.69 10.24 10.34
C THR A 160 7.21 10.14 10.38
N LYS A 161 7.86 11.23 10.81
CA LYS A 161 9.31 11.27 10.99
C LYS A 161 9.78 10.21 11.99
N PRO A 162 11.05 9.76 11.90
CA PRO A 162 11.68 8.99 12.96
C PRO A 162 11.67 9.74 14.30
N ILE A 163 11.50 9.02 15.42
CA ILE A 163 11.52 9.60 16.78
C ILE A 163 12.82 10.39 17.06
N GLU A 164 13.94 9.99 16.46
CA GLU A 164 15.24 10.67 16.60
C GLU A 164 15.27 12.11 16.04
N GLU A 165 14.31 12.47 15.19
CA GLU A 165 14.16 13.85 14.68
C GLU A 165 13.29 14.73 15.58
N TYR A 166 12.62 14.15 16.59
CA TYR A 166 11.80 14.89 17.55
C TYR A 166 12.58 15.20 18.82
N GLU A 167 12.22 16.30 19.49
CA GLU A 167 12.77 16.63 20.80
C GLU A 167 11.99 15.90 21.91
N LEU A 168 12.69 15.16 22.78
CA LEU A 168 12.08 14.58 23.97
C LEU A 168 11.69 15.68 24.94
N ILE A 169 10.40 15.92 25.10
CA ILE A 169 9.87 16.99 25.97
C ILE A 169 9.37 16.48 27.32
N GLN A 170 9.05 15.18 27.42
CA GLN A 170 8.66 14.54 28.67
C GLN A 170 9.10 13.09 28.68
N HIS A 171 9.61 12.65 29.83
CA HIS A 171 9.98 11.26 30.09
C HIS A 171 9.59 10.92 31.50
N GLU A 172 8.70 9.94 31.64
CA GLU A 172 8.22 9.46 32.92
C GLU A 172 8.46 7.95 33.01
N ILE A 173 9.12 7.54 34.09
CA ILE A 173 9.31 6.13 34.43
C ILE A 173 8.45 5.85 35.65
N TYR A 174 7.44 5.01 35.48
CA TYR A 174 6.51 4.68 36.54
C TYR A 174 7.14 3.69 37.51
N HIS A 175 6.69 3.72 38.78
CA HIS A 175 7.24 2.88 39.83
C HIS A 175 7.26 1.38 39.47
N TYR A 176 6.28 0.93 38.69
CA TYR A 176 6.17 -0.46 38.25
C TYR A 176 7.31 -0.91 37.33
N ALA A 177 7.94 -0.01 36.57
CA ALA A 177 9.08 -0.36 35.71
C ALA A 177 10.28 -0.89 36.50
N TYR A 178 10.48 -0.43 37.74
CA TYR A 178 11.61 -0.87 38.57
C TYR A 178 11.43 -2.26 39.18
N ILE A 179 10.21 -2.80 39.14
CA ILE A 179 9.86 -4.10 39.74
C ILE A 179 9.31 -5.09 38.70
N TYR A 180 9.17 -4.66 37.45
CA TYR A 180 8.73 -5.49 36.35
C TYR A 180 9.91 -6.30 35.81
N ASP A 181 9.70 -7.60 35.62
CA ASP A 181 10.66 -8.54 35.07
C ASP A 181 9.90 -9.40 34.05
N GLY A 182 10.02 -9.04 32.76
CA GLY A 182 9.26 -9.62 31.64
C GLY A 182 9.42 -8.78 30.37
N ASP A 183 8.89 -9.28 29.26
CA ASP A 183 8.84 -8.55 27.98
C ASP A 183 7.85 -7.37 28.09
N ASP A 184 8.20 -6.22 27.53
CA ASP A 184 7.33 -5.05 27.45
C ASP A 184 6.78 -4.85 26.02
N GLU A 185 5.54 -4.39 25.96
CA GLU A 185 4.91 -4.00 24.70
C GLU A 185 5.11 -2.50 24.49
N VAL A 186 5.93 -2.13 23.52
CA VAL A 186 6.17 -0.73 23.15
C VAL A 186 5.20 -0.34 22.05
N SER A 187 4.32 0.61 22.35
CA SER A 187 3.41 1.23 21.39
C SER A 187 3.79 2.68 21.14
N THR A 188 3.79 3.09 19.87
CA THR A 188 3.99 4.49 19.46
C THR A 188 2.71 5.03 18.86
N VAL A 189 2.27 6.21 19.30
CA VAL A 189 1.10 6.90 18.77
C VAL A 189 1.48 8.34 18.45
N THR A 190 1.14 8.78 17.23
CA THR A 190 1.40 10.13 16.75
C THR A 190 0.07 10.87 16.56
N PHE A 191 -0.03 12.10 17.06
CA PHE A 191 -1.20 12.95 16.86
C PHE A 191 -0.80 14.42 16.67
N LYS A 192 -1.58 15.15 15.88
CA LYS A 192 -1.37 16.59 15.65
C LYS A 192 -2.07 17.37 16.77
N SER A 193 -1.33 18.15 17.54
CA SER A 193 -1.89 19.10 18.52
C SER A 193 -2.07 20.49 17.90
N SER A 194 -2.96 21.30 18.49
CA SER A 194 -3.08 22.72 18.11
C SER A 194 -1.77 23.46 18.39
N PRO A 195 -1.34 24.40 17.53
CA PRO A 195 -0.16 25.24 17.79
C PRO A 195 -0.32 26.16 19.00
N PHE A 196 -1.55 26.31 19.52
CA PHE A 196 -1.86 27.14 20.69
C PHE A 196 -1.91 26.34 21.99
N ALA A 197 -1.79 25.02 21.94
CA ALA A 197 -1.68 24.18 23.12
C ALA A 197 -0.18 23.96 23.41
N PRO A 198 0.34 24.40 24.58
CA PRO A 198 1.73 24.14 24.94
C PRO A 198 2.00 22.64 24.95
N ALA A 199 3.05 22.18 24.28
CA ALA A 199 3.35 20.76 24.14
C ALA A 199 3.46 20.04 25.51
N GLY A 200 4.04 20.71 26.52
CA GLY A 200 4.07 20.18 27.90
C GLY A 200 2.70 19.99 28.55
N TRP A 201 1.73 20.89 28.27
CA TRP A 201 0.37 20.72 28.81
C TRP A 201 -0.35 19.53 28.18
N VAL A 202 -0.14 19.30 26.88
CA VAL A 202 -0.69 18.15 26.14
C VAL A 202 -0.06 16.86 26.66
N ALA A 203 1.25 16.85 26.86
CA ALA A 203 2.00 15.72 27.36
C ALA A 203 1.56 15.31 28.79
N ASP A 204 1.44 16.26 29.71
CA ASP A 204 0.94 16.00 31.07
C ASP A 204 -0.49 15.45 31.09
N ARG A 205 -1.37 16.00 30.25
CA ARG A 205 -2.75 15.53 30.12
C ARG A 205 -2.82 14.12 29.54
N PHE A 206 -2.03 13.85 28.52
CA PHE A 206 -1.96 12.54 27.89
C PHE A 206 -1.43 11.48 28.85
N ALA A 207 -0.36 11.80 29.59
CA ALA A 207 0.21 10.93 30.63
C ALA A 207 -0.84 10.49 31.65
N ALA A 208 -1.56 11.47 32.20
CA ALA A 208 -2.58 11.22 33.23
C ALA A 208 -3.75 10.39 32.69
N GLU A 209 -4.19 10.63 31.45
CA GLU A 209 -5.28 9.89 30.84
C GLU A 209 -4.86 8.46 30.46
N LEU A 210 -3.67 8.28 29.89
CA LEU A 210 -3.11 6.97 29.53
C LEU A 210 -2.97 6.08 30.77
N GLU A 211 -2.41 6.61 31.87
CA GLU A 211 -2.30 5.86 33.12
C GLU A 211 -3.69 5.47 33.67
N SER A 212 -4.64 6.41 33.63
CA SER A 212 -6.01 6.20 34.08
C SER A 212 -6.72 5.10 33.28
N GLU A 213 -6.66 5.14 31.95
CA GLU A 213 -7.28 4.15 31.07
C GLU A 213 -6.59 2.79 31.17
N ALA A 214 -5.26 2.74 31.14
CA ALA A 214 -4.52 1.49 31.34
C ALA A 214 -4.92 0.81 32.66
N ARG A 215 -5.09 1.60 33.73
CA ARG A 215 -5.52 1.07 35.03
C ARG A 215 -6.95 0.54 35.02
N LYS A 216 -7.87 1.16 34.29
CA LYS A 216 -9.26 0.68 34.14
C LYS A 216 -9.32 -0.68 33.46
N GLU A 217 -8.44 -0.90 32.48
CA GLU A 217 -8.27 -2.17 31.77
C GLU A 217 -7.39 -3.19 32.53
N GLY A 218 -6.93 -2.85 33.75
CA GLY A 218 -6.09 -3.72 34.58
C GLY A 218 -4.60 -3.74 34.19
N GLY A 219 -4.20 -2.93 33.22
CA GLY A 219 -2.81 -2.71 32.81
C GLY A 219 -2.04 -1.77 33.73
N ARG A 220 -0.74 -1.67 33.49
CA ARG A 220 0.17 -0.73 34.16
C ARG A 220 1.13 -0.16 33.14
N VAL A 221 1.25 1.16 33.11
CA VAL A 221 2.26 1.84 32.31
C VAL A 221 3.61 1.68 33.01
N LEU A 222 4.65 1.30 32.27
CA LEU A 222 6.01 1.14 32.78
C LEU A 222 6.84 2.40 32.50
N GLU A 223 6.85 2.84 31.25
CA GLU A 223 7.59 4.01 30.79
C GLU A 223 6.74 4.77 29.78
N MET A 224 6.81 6.09 29.81
CA MET A 224 6.23 6.95 28.79
C MET A 224 7.25 8.00 28.37
N LYS A 225 7.42 8.16 27.05
CA LYS A 225 8.22 9.22 26.44
C LYS A 225 7.33 10.01 25.50
N VAL A 226 7.33 11.33 25.64
CA VAL A 226 6.61 12.25 24.75
C VAL A 226 7.61 13.10 24.02
N TYR A 227 7.51 13.09 22.70
CA TYR A 227 8.37 13.81 21.79
C TYR A 227 7.58 14.89 21.07
N ALA A 228 8.22 16.03 20.79
CA ALA A 228 7.62 17.15 20.07
C ALA A 228 8.42 17.48 18.81
N ASP A 229 7.71 17.77 17.72
CA ASP A 229 8.32 18.33 16.52
C ASP A 229 8.58 19.81 16.81
N THR A 230 9.85 20.20 16.84
CA THR A 230 10.28 21.58 17.08
C THR A 230 10.68 22.29 15.79
N ALA A 231 10.40 21.70 14.63
CA ALA A 231 10.54 22.36 13.36
C ALA A 231 9.69 23.64 13.32
N PRO A 232 10.17 24.71 12.65
CA PRO A 232 9.41 25.94 12.51
C PRO A 232 8.06 25.68 11.83
N LEU A 233 6.97 26.19 12.42
CA LEU A 233 5.68 26.26 11.76
C LEU A 233 5.81 27.21 10.56
N LEU A 234 5.67 26.68 9.34
CA LEU A 234 5.63 27.46 8.10
C LEU A 234 4.34 28.27 7.99
#